data_AF-A0A3D0ZP94-F1
#
_entry.id   AF-A0A3D0ZP94-F1
#
_cell.length_a   1.000
_cell.length_b   1.000
_cell.length_c   1.000
_cell.angle_alpha   90.00
_cell.angle_beta   90.00
_cell.angle_gamma   90.00
#
_symmetry.space_group_name_H-M   'P 1'
#
loop_
_entity.id
_entity.type
_entity.pdbx_description
1 polymer ?
#
loop_
_entity_poly.entity_id
_entity_poly.type
_entity_poly.pdbx_seq_one_letter_code
_entity_poly.pdbx_strand_id
1 'polypeptide(L)'
;MRPKTVPTLSKKDRSFVFLILGFLLFGIIIIADSTIIHSDSLYNDPYRFVFLQVGWVLMGLAGFFFFYKHDYKKIDKIAGLMFGVTVVFLLLLAFVAVLPCSSDIFFAPCINGANRWFYINAPPLPKLPLLGVVGFQPGELAKLTLIMYLGIMLPKKIQENKNVFKVYAIVTGLLFLLVIAQPNMSTAVMVAAIGTVVYFSSGSDVKPLLVVAPVALLLGVLLILSSPYRRERFFTQL
;
A
#
# COMPACT_ATOMS: atom_id res chain seq x y z
N MET A 1 -1.22 37.79 13.91
CA MET A 1 -1.39 36.40 13.45
C MET A 1 -2.60 35.80 14.15
N ARG A 2 -3.70 35.52 13.45
CA ARG A 2 -4.86 34.83 14.06
C ARG A 2 -4.46 33.38 14.36
N PRO A 3 -4.73 32.85 15.56
CA PRO A 3 -4.53 31.43 15.80
C PRO A 3 -5.44 30.66 14.83
N LYS A 4 -4.85 29.78 14.01
CA LYS A 4 -5.62 28.89 13.15
C LYS A 4 -6.41 27.96 14.07
N THR A 5 -7.69 28.24 14.28
CA THR A 5 -8.62 27.36 14.98
C THR A 5 -8.68 26.03 14.23
N VAL A 6 -8.34 24.93 14.92
CA VAL A 6 -8.53 23.57 14.40
C VAL A 6 -10.00 23.45 13.98
N PRO A 7 -10.30 23.08 12.73
CA PRO A 7 -11.69 22.96 12.29
C PRO A 7 -12.40 21.92 13.17
N THR A 8 -13.46 22.35 13.87
CA THR A 8 -14.33 21.45 14.63
C THR A 8 -14.99 20.47 13.67
N LEU A 9 -14.91 19.17 13.95
CA LEU A 9 -15.52 18.11 13.12
C LEU A 9 -16.97 18.46 12.78
N SER A 10 -17.29 18.46 11.49
CA SER A 10 -18.68 18.54 11.06
C SER A 10 -19.42 17.30 11.58
N LYS A 11 -20.74 17.42 11.78
CA LYS A 11 -21.59 16.30 12.25
C LYS A 11 -21.45 15.06 11.34
N LYS A 12 -21.22 15.28 10.03
CA LYS A 12 -20.98 14.20 9.05
C LYS A 12 -19.63 13.50 9.25
N ASP A 13 -18.57 14.26 9.52
CA ASP A 13 -17.22 13.72 9.76
C ASP A 13 -17.22 12.83 11.01
N ARG A 14 -17.96 13.24 12.05
CA ARG A 14 -18.11 12.44 13.28
C ARG A 14 -18.80 11.10 13.02
N SER A 15 -19.82 11.07 12.16
CA SER A 15 -20.51 9.82 11.78
C SER A 15 -19.56 8.86 11.06
N PHE A 16 -18.70 9.38 10.18
CA PHE A 16 -17.73 8.57 9.45
C PHE A 16 -16.67 7.95 10.38
N VAL A 17 -16.17 8.73 11.34
CA VAL A 17 -15.23 8.23 12.35
C VAL A 17 -15.86 7.11 13.20
N PHE A 18 -17.11 7.27 13.66
CA PHE A 18 -17.79 6.22 14.42
C PHE A 18 -18.01 4.94 13.61
N LEU A 19 -18.32 5.07 12.32
CA LEU A 19 -18.46 3.92 11.43
C LEU A 19 -17.14 3.15 11.29
N ILE A 20 -16.02 3.86 11.12
CA ILE A 20 -14.68 3.23 11.08
C ILE A 20 -14.38 2.51 12.40
N LEU A 21 -14.62 3.16 13.54
CA LEU A 21 -14.40 2.55 14.86
C LEU A 21 -15.28 1.30 15.05
N GLY A 22 -16.52 1.33 14.58
CA GLY A 22 -17.41 0.17 14.57
C GLY A 22 -16.84 -1.00 13.77
N PHE A 23 -16.31 -0.76 12.56
CA PHE A 23 -15.67 -1.79 11.76
C PHE A 23 -14.37 -2.34 12.39
N LEU A 24 -13.58 -1.50 13.06
CA LEU A 24 -12.38 -1.95 13.77
C LEU A 24 -12.75 -2.89 14.93
N LEU A 25 -13.76 -2.55 15.72
CA LEU A 25 -14.25 -3.39 16.82
C LEU A 25 -14.80 -4.72 16.28
N PHE A 26 -15.62 -4.66 15.22
CA PHE A 26 -16.16 -5.85 14.57
C PHE A 26 -15.04 -6.77 14.04
N GLY A 27 -14.00 -6.20 13.43
CA GLY A 27 -12.84 -6.97 12.96
C GLY A 27 -12.07 -7.67 14.08
N ILE A 28 -11.91 -7.02 15.24
CA ILE A 28 -11.28 -7.63 16.42
C ILE A 28 -12.11 -8.83 16.93
N ILE A 29 -13.44 -8.69 16.98
CA ILE A 29 -14.35 -9.76 17.40
C ILE A 29 -14.25 -10.97 16.46
N ILE A 30 -14.22 -10.75 15.14
CA ILE A 30 -14.08 -11.85 14.16
C ILE A 30 -12.74 -12.57 14.32
N ILE A 31 -11.65 -11.84 14.55
CA ILE A 31 -10.34 -12.46 14.78
C ILE A 31 -10.37 -13.29 16.06
N ALA A 32 -11.00 -12.78 17.12
CA ALA A 32 -11.14 -13.50 18.37
C ALA A 32 -11.90 -14.81 18.20
N ASP A 33 -12.93 -14.88 17.35
CA ASP A 33 -13.68 -16.12 17.12
C ASP A 33 -12.92 -17.11 16.20
N SER A 34 -12.41 -16.61 15.07
CA SER A 34 -11.85 -17.47 14.00
C SER A 34 -10.44 -18.00 14.28
N THR A 35 -9.67 -17.39 15.19
CA THR A 35 -8.24 -17.71 15.35
C THR A 35 -7.86 -18.42 16.64
N ILE A 36 -8.79 -18.71 17.57
CA ILE A 36 -8.49 -19.32 18.88
C ILE A 36 -7.69 -20.63 18.75
N ILE A 37 -8.19 -21.58 17.97
CA ILE A 37 -7.56 -22.90 17.81
C ILE A 37 -6.17 -22.78 17.16
N HIS A 38 -6.07 -21.90 16.16
CA HIS A 38 -4.82 -21.68 15.44
C HIS A 38 -3.77 -20.96 16.32
N SER A 39 -4.19 -19.98 17.11
CA SER A 39 -3.35 -19.24 18.05
C SER A 39 -2.79 -20.16 19.13
N ASP A 40 -3.64 -21.00 19.70
CA ASP A 40 -3.26 -21.96 20.72
C ASP A 40 -2.19 -22.94 20.21
N SER A 41 -2.37 -23.47 18.99
CA SER A 41 -1.41 -24.40 18.39
C SER A 41 -0.02 -23.79 18.11
N LEU A 42 0.07 -22.48 17.85
CA LEU A 42 1.32 -21.81 17.48
C LEU A 42 2.02 -21.12 18.66
N TYR A 43 1.25 -20.58 19.60
CA TYR A 43 1.76 -19.74 20.68
C TYR A 43 1.47 -20.29 22.08
N ASN A 44 0.72 -21.39 22.20
CA ASN A 44 0.14 -21.86 23.47
C ASN A 44 -0.63 -20.75 24.22
N ASP A 45 -1.20 -19.82 23.45
CA ASP A 45 -2.01 -18.70 23.94
C ASP A 45 -3.14 -18.45 22.93
N PRO A 46 -4.41 -18.74 23.27
CA PRO A 46 -5.54 -18.64 22.35
C PRO A 46 -5.85 -17.20 21.91
N TYR A 47 -5.37 -16.19 22.65
CA TYR A 47 -5.69 -14.78 22.37
C TYR A 47 -4.50 -13.99 21.81
N ARG A 48 -3.37 -14.64 21.51
CA ARG A 48 -2.17 -13.96 21.03
C ARG A 48 -2.43 -13.12 19.77
N PHE A 49 -3.16 -13.65 18.79
CA PHE A 49 -3.50 -12.90 17.58
C PHE A 49 -4.40 -11.69 17.85
N VAL A 50 -5.31 -11.79 18.84
CA VAL A 50 -6.16 -10.67 19.26
C VAL A 50 -5.31 -9.55 19.85
N PHE A 51 -4.37 -9.87 20.74
CA PHE A 51 -3.47 -8.86 21.33
C PHE A 51 -2.59 -8.18 20.28
N LEU A 52 -2.08 -8.93 19.30
CA LEU A 52 -1.34 -8.37 18.17
C LEU A 52 -2.23 -7.42 17.35
N GLN A 53 -3.45 -7.82 17.03
CA GLN A 53 -4.38 -6.99 16.28
C GLN A 53 -4.73 -5.70 17.02
N VAL A 54 -4.98 -5.78 18.34
CA VAL A 54 -5.22 -4.59 19.18
C VAL A 54 -4.01 -3.66 19.16
N GLY A 55 -2.79 -4.19 19.25
CA GLY A 55 -1.56 -3.40 19.12
C GLY A 55 -1.47 -2.63 17.79
N TRP A 56 -1.77 -3.30 16.68
CA TRP A 56 -1.77 -2.66 15.35
C TRP A 56 -2.91 -1.65 15.18
N VAL A 57 -4.10 -1.90 15.72
CA VAL A 57 -5.22 -0.96 15.73
C VAL A 57 -4.86 0.30 16.51
N LEU A 58 -4.24 0.16 17.69
CA LEU A 58 -3.78 1.30 18.49
C LEU A 58 -2.71 2.11 17.77
N MET A 59 -1.75 1.45 17.11
CA MET A 59 -0.74 2.13 16.28
C MET A 59 -1.40 2.88 15.11
N GLY A 60 -2.35 2.26 14.43
CA GLY A 60 -3.11 2.89 13.34
C GLY A 60 -3.92 4.10 13.80
N LEU A 61 -4.59 4.01 14.95
CA LEU A 61 -5.32 5.12 15.56
C LEU A 61 -4.40 6.26 15.97
N ALA A 62 -3.22 5.95 16.53
CA ALA A 62 -2.20 6.97 16.83
C ALA A 62 -1.77 7.72 15.55
N GLY A 63 -1.53 6.98 14.46
CA GLY A 63 -1.27 7.55 13.14
C GLY A 63 -2.42 8.44 12.63
N PHE A 64 -3.66 7.97 12.74
CA PHE A 64 -4.85 8.74 12.36
C PHE A 64 -4.93 10.07 13.13
N PHE A 65 -4.80 10.05 14.46
CA PHE A 65 -4.84 11.27 15.27
C PHE A 65 -3.67 12.21 14.97
N PHE A 66 -2.49 11.68 14.65
CA PHE A 66 -1.35 12.47 14.22
C PHE A 66 -1.68 13.23 12.93
N PHE A 67 -2.12 12.53 11.87
CA PHE A 67 -2.45 13.17 10.59
C PHE A 67 -3.68 14.09 10.68
N TYR A 68 -4.68 13.73 11.49
CA TYR A 68 -5.86 14.57 11.73
C TYR A 68 -5.51 15.95 12.28
N LYS A 69 -4.47 16.06 13.12
CA LYS A 69 -4.01 17.33 13.68
C LYS A 69 -3.11 18.14 12.73
N HIS A 70 -2.59 17.54 11.66
CA HIS A 70 -1.66 18.19 10.75
C HIS A 70 -2.36 18.83 9.55
N ASP A 71 -1.95 20.07 9.22
CA ASP A 71 -2.47 20.81 8.06
C ASP A 71 -2.05 20.11 6.75
N TYR A 72 -3.04 19.71 5.95
CA TYR A 72 -2.85 19.00 4.68
C TYR A 72 -1.95 19.77 3.70
N LYS A 73 -1.89 21.11 3.79
CA LYS A 73 -1.02 21.93 2.92
C LYS A 73 0.48 21.67 3.13
N LYS A 74 0.88 21.17 4.31
CA LYS A 74 2.27 20.77 4.56
C LYS A 74 2.60 19.45 3.87
N ILE A 75 1.61 18.59 3.65
CA ILE A 75 1.75 17.30 2.98
C ILE A 75 2.16 17.52 1.53
N ASP A 76 1.73 18.61 0.88
CA ASP A 76 2.10 18.92 -0.50
C ASP A 76 3.62 19.00 -0.75
N LYS A 77 4.37 19.50 0.24
CA LYS A 77 5.84 19.60 0.17
C LYS A 77 6.53 18.26 0.44
N ILE A 78 5.92 17.43 1.27
CA ILE A 78 6.47 16.14 1.73
C ILE A 78 6.11 15.01 0.75
N ALA A 79 5.00 15.13 0.02
CA ALA A 79 4.51 14.10 -0.91
C ALA A 79 5.55 13.71 -1.97
N GLY A 80 6.30 14.68 -2.52
CA GLY A 80 7.38 14.42 -3.46
C GLY A 80 8.51 13.60 -2.84
N LEU A 81 8.91 13.93 -1.61
CA LEU A 81 9.92 13.19 -0.85
C LEU A 81 9.42 11.78 -0.51
N MET A 82 8.19 11.63 -0.05
CA MET A 82 7.59 10.32 0.25
C MET A 82 7.51 9.45 -0.99
N PHE A 83 7.15 10.01 -2.15
CA PHE A 83 7.17 9.28 -3.41
C PHE A 83 8.58 8.81 -3.76
N GLY A 84 9.58 9.68 -3.67
CA GLY A 84 10.98 9.32 -3.89
C GLY A 84 11.48 8.20 -2.97
N VAL A 85 11.20 8.31 -1.67
CA VAL A 85 11.51 7.27 -0.66
C VAL A 85 10.82 5.95 -1.01
N THR A 86 9.57 6.00 -1.48
CA THR A 86 8.83 4.80 -1.91
C THR A 86 9.49 4.12 -3.10
N VAL A 87 9.89 4.91 -4.11
CA VAL A 87 10.60 4.40 -5.29
C VAL A 87 11.92 3.75 -4.87
N VAL A 88 12.68 4.35 -3.94
CA VAL A 88 13.91 3.75 -3.41
C VAL A 88 13.63 2.42 -2.73
N PHE A 89 12.63 2.33 -1.83
CA PHE A 89 12.29 1.06 -1.19
C PHE A 89 11.83 -0.01 -2.18
N LEU A 90 11.05 0.36 -3.19
CA LEU A 90 10.62 -0.57 -4.23
C LEU A 90 11.79 -1.03 -5.12
N LEU A 91 12.74 -0.15 -5.40
CA LEU A 91 13.98 -0.49 -6.12
C LEU A 91 14.84 -1.47 -5.32
N LEU A 92 15.00 -1.23 -4.01
CA LEU A 92 15.72 -2.15 -3.12
C LEU A 92 15.06 -3.54 -3.09
N LEU A 93 13.73 -3.61 -2.98
CA LEU A 93 13.03 -4.88 -3.06
C LEU A 93 13.09 -5.51 -4.44
N ALA A 94 13.01 -4.73 -5.52
CA ALA A 94 13.14 -5.25 -6.87
C ALA A 94 14.53 -5.85 -7.10
N PHE A 95 15.59 -5.22 -6.58
CA PHE A 95 16.95 -5.77 -6.60
C PHE A 95 17.04 -7.06 -5.79
N VAL A 96 16.48 -7.08 -4.58
CA VAL A 96 16.41 -8.28 -3.73
C VAL A 96 15.58 -9.40 -4.39
N ALA A 97 14.57 -9.07 -5.18
CA ALA A 97 13.73 -10.05 -5.88
C ALA A 97 14.43 -10.70 -7.09
N VAL A 98 15.54 -10.14 -7.58
CA VAL A 98 16.40 -10.79 -8.59
C VAL A 98 17.19 -11.94 -7.96
N LEU A 99 17.49 -11.86 -6.66
CA LEU A 99 18.17 -12.93 -5.95
C LEU A 99 17.22 -14.12 -5.74
N PRO A 100 17.74 -15.36 -5.74
CA PRO A 100 16.91 -16.53 -5.47
C PRO A 100 16.28 -16.40 -4.07
N CYS A 101 14.97 -16.60 -4.03
CA CYS A 101 14.14 -16.53 -2.82
C CYS A 101 14.54 -17.58 -1.74
N SER A 102 15.52 -18.44 -2.02
CA SER A 102 16.09 -19.39 -1.07
C SER A 102 17.00 -18.74 -0.02
N SER A 103 17.47 -17.51 -0.26
CA SER A 103 18.21 -16.74 0.75
C SER A 103 17.23 -15.94 1.59
N ASP A 104 16.96 -16.39 2.81
CA ASP A 104 16.29 -15.57 3.82
C ASP A 104 17.20 -14.39 4.17
N ILE A 105 17.08 -13.31 3.40
CA ILE A 105 17.77 -12.07 3.70
C ILE A 105 17.18 -11.56 5.01
N PHE A 106 18.06 -11.26 5.95
CA PHE A 106 17.72 -10.82 7.30
C PHE A 106 16.51 -9.86 7.34
N PHE A 107 16.55 -8.79 6.53
CA PHE A 107 15.50 -7.77 6.53
C PHE A 107 14.36 -8.01 5.53
N ALA A 108 14.46 -9.00 4.62
CA ALA A 108 13.50 -9.22 3.53
C ALA A 108 13.25 -10.72 3.32
N PRO A 109 12.39 -11.35 4.13
CA PRO A 109 12.15 -12.78 4.07
C PRO A 109 11.39 -13.20 2.82
N CYS A 110 11.63 -14.43 2.39
CA CYS A 110 10.89 -15.05 1.30
C CYS A 110 9.55 -15.59 1.80
N ILE A 111 8.47 -14.86 1.56
CA ILE A 111 7.12 -15.28 1.96
C ILE A 111 6.33 -15.63 0.70
N ASN A 112 5.86 -16.88 0.62
CA ASN A 112 5.12 -17.40 -0.53
C ASN A 112 5.88 -17.24 -1.86
N GLY A 113 7.20 -17.41 -1.85
CA GLY A 113 8.05 -17.32 -3.05
C GLY A 113 8.35 -15.90 -3.53
N ALA A 114 8.14 -14.86 -2.69
CA ALA A 114 8.49 -13.49 -3.04
C ALA A 114 8.96 -12.64 -1.85
N ASN A 115 10.01 -11.85 -2.07
CA ASN A 115 10.53 -10.86 -1.12
C ASN A 115 9.76 -9.54 -1.26
N ARG A 116 8.73 -9.35 -0.42
CA ARG A 116 7.79 -8.20 -0.51
C ARG A 116 7.73 -7.34 0.75
N TRP A 117 8.36 -7.81 1.82
CA TRP A 117 8.28 -7.21 3.16
C TRP A 117 9.67 -6.78 3.60
N PHE A 118 9.73 -5.65 4.29
CA PHE A 118 10.89 -5.27 5.09
C PHE A 118 10.58 -5.48 6.57
N TYR A 119 11.33 -6.35 7.24
CA TYR A 119 11.16 -6.63 8.67
C TYR A 119 12.16 -5.83 9.48
N ILE A 120 11.68 -4.94 10.35
CA ILE A 120 12.53 -4.06 11.15
C ILE A 120 13.21 -4.83 12.29
N ASN A 121 12.47 -5.73 12.93
CA ASN A 121 12.95 -6.62 14.00
C ASN A 121 12.94 -8.09 13.54
N ALA A 122 13.66 -8.37 12.46
CA ALA A 122 13.84 -9.73 11.99
C ALA A 122 14.65 -10.59 12.99
N PRO A 123 14.43 -11.92 13.03
CA PRO A 123 15.20 -12.82 13.89
C PRO A 123 16.71 -12.65 13.68
N PRO A 124 17.53 -12.56 14.74
CA PRO A 124 17.24 -12.94 16.13
C PRO A 124 16.76 -11.79 17.03
N LEU A 125 16.40 -10.63 16.49
CA LEU A 125 15.94 -9.49 17.30
C LEU A 125 14.67 -9.84 18.09
N PRO A 126 14.51 -9.31 19.33
CA PRO A 126 13.36 -9.61 20.15
C PRO A 126 12.06 -9.11 19.50
N LYS A 127 11.03 -9.95 19.55
CA LYS A 127 9.68 -9.59 19.12
C LYS A 127 9.08 -8.59 20.12
N LEU A 128 8.35 -7.60 19.62
CA LEU A 128 7.63 -6.68 20.49
C LEU A 128 6.42 -7.41 21.09
N PRO A 129 6.13 -7.22 22.40
CA PRO A 129 5.09 -7.99 23.08
C PRO A 129 3.70 -7.78 22.47
N LEU A 130 3.38 -6.55 22.03
CA LEU A 130 2.07 -6.18 21.47
C LEU A 130 2.04 -6.08 19.94
N LEU A 131 3.19 -6.07 19.27
CA LEU A 131 3.28 -5.85 17.82
C LEU A 131 3.93 -7.00 17.06
N GLY A 132 4.62 -7.91 17.77
CA GLY A 132 5.30 -9.04 17.17
C GLY A 132 6.47 -8.61 16.29
N VAL A 133 6.56 -9.21 15.10
CA VAL A 133 7.51 -8.81 14.05
C VAL A 133 6.88 -7.67 13.26
N VAL A 134 7.52 -6.50 13.34
CA VAL A 134 7.13 -5.29 12.63
C VAL A 134 7.64 -5.38 11.20
N GLY A 135 6.70 -5.63 10.30
CA GLY A 135 6.92 -5.61 8.87
C GLY A 135 6.37 -4.35 8.23
N PHE A 136 7.07 -3.85 7.22
CA PHE A 136 6.61 -2.77 6.35
C PHE A 136 6.56 -3.27 4.91
N GLN A 137 5.43 -3.06 4.23
CA GLN A 137 5.26 -3.41 2.82
C GLN A 137 5.32 -2.14 1.96
N PRO A 138 6.39 -1.92 1.18
CA PRO A 138 6.52 -0.74 0.33
C PRO A 138 5.39 -0.60 -0.70
N GLY A 139 4.78 -1.71 -1.12
CA GLY A 139 3.60 -1.70 -2.00
C GLY A 139 2.37 -1.00 -1.42
N GLU A 140 2.19 -1.02 -0.10
CA GLU A 140 1.12 -0.27 0.57
C GLU A 140 1.41 1.24 0.54
N LEU A 141 2.66 1.62 0.82
CA LEU A 141 3.10 3.01 0.72
C LEU A 141 3.00 3.53 -0.71
N ALA A 142 3.28 2.70 -1.72
CA ALA A 142 3.21 3.05 -3.14
C ALA A 142 1.82 3.53 -3.56
N LYS A 143 0.75 2.88 -3.06
CA LYS A 143 -0.63 3.30 -3.33
C LYS A 143 -0.92 4.69 -2.76
N LEU A 144 -0.50 4.92 -1.52
CA LEU A 144 -0.72 6.19 -0.82
C LEU A 144 0.10 7.34 -1.45
N THR A 145 1.38 7.11 -1.73
CA THR A 145 2.26 8.14 -2.31
C THR A 145 1.94 8.42 -3.77
N LEU A 146 1.43 7.46 -4.52
CA LEU A 146 0.89 7.68 -5.87
C LEU A 146 -0.27 8.68 -5.85
N ILE A 147 -1.26 8.48 -4.96
CA ILE A 147 -2.43 9.36 -4.83
C ILE A 147 -1.97 10.79 -4.52
N MET A 148 -1.12 10.94 -3.50
CA MET A 148 -0.63 12.25 -3.10
C MET A 148 0.17 12.92 -4.22
N TYR A 149 1.12 12.20 -4.82
CA TYR A 149 2.01 12.75 -5.84
C TYR A 149 1.25 13.17 -7.11
N LEU A 150 0.38 12.30 -7.64
CA LEU A 150 -0.45 12.65 -8.80
C LEU A 150 -1.45 13.76 -8.47
N GLY A 151 -2.07 13.73 -7.30
CA GLY A 151 -3.01 14.76 -6.86
C GLY A 151 -2.41 16.17 -6.83
N ILE A 152 -1.10 16.28 -6.56
CA ILE A 152 -0.38 17.56 -6.57
C ILE A 152 0.17 17.90 -7.96
N MET A 153 0.66 16.90 -8.69
CA MET A 153 1.40 17.11 -9.93
C MET A 153 0.50 17.32 -11.15
N LEU A 154 -0.63 16.60 -11.26
CA LEU A 154 -1.53 16.70 -12.41
C LEU A 154 -2.14 18.11 -12.53
N PRO A 155 -2.69 18.73 -11.46
CA PRO A 155 -3.24 20.09 -11.56
C PRO A 155 -2.20 21.13 -11.99
N LYS A 156 -0.97 21.03 -11.48
CA LYS A 156 0.14 21.93 -11.87
C LYS A 156 0.48 21.78 -13.36
N LYS A 157 0.49 20.54 -13.87
CA LYS A 157 0.83 20.26 -15.26
C LYS A 157 -0.27 20.65 -16.24
N ILE A 158 -1.52 20.59 -15.80
CA ILE A 158 -2.66 21.16 -16.53
C ILE A 158 -2.48 22.67 -16.68
N GLN A 159 -2.15 23.40 -15.60
CA GLN A 159 -1.91 24.85 -15.65
C GLN A 159 -0.72 25.23 -16.54
N GLU A 160 0.31 24.39 -16.60
CA GLU A 160 1.47 24.56 -17.48
C GLU A 160 1.20 24.18 -18.96
N ASN A 161 -0.03 23.77 -19.32
CA ASN A 161 -0.39 23.24 -20.65
C ASN A 161 0.52 22.09 -21.12
N LYS A 162 1.01 21.27 -20.18
CA LYS A 162 1.86 20.10 -20.49
C LYS A 162 1.02 18.84 -20.67
N ASN A 163 1.61 17.84 -21.34
CA ASN A 163 0.96 16.54 -21.54
C ASN A 163 0.78 15.80 -20.21
N VAL A 164 -0.44 15.86 -19.66
CA VAL A 164 -0.84 15.29 -18.37
C VAL A 164 -0.80 13.76 -18.41
N PHE A 165 -1.22 13.17 -19.53
CA PHE A 165 -1.19 11.72 -19.74
C PHE A 165 0.22 11.16 -19.64
N LYS A 166 1.22 11.85 -20.21
CA LYS A 166 2.63 11.44 -20.11
C LYS A 166 3.10 11.38 -18.66
N VAL A 167 2.72 12.35 -17.82
CA VAL A 167 3.10 12.36 -16.40
C VAL A 167 2.44 11.21 -15.66
N TYR A 168 1.14 11.01 -15.85
CA TYR A 168 0.41 9.87 -15.31
C TYR A 168 1.06 8.53 -15.70
N ALA A 169 1.34 8.34 -16.99
CA ALA A 169 1.89 7.10 -17.53
C ALA A 169 3.29 6.81 -16.98
N ILE A 170 4.15 7.82 -16.86
CA ILE A 170 5.50 7.65 -16.31
C ILE A 170 5.44 7.28 -14.82
N VAL A 171 4.68 8.04 -14.02
CA VAL A 171 4.63 7.86 -12.56
C VAL A 171 3.98 6.53 -12.20
N THR A 172 2.82 6.25 -12.78
CA THR A 172 2.07 5.01 -12.51
C THR A 172 2.80 3.82 -13.11
N GLY A 173 3.33 3.94 -14.33
CA GLY A 173 4.11 2.90 -15.00
C GLY A 173 5.38 2.54 -14.24
N LEU A 174 6.10 3.53 -13.69
CA LEU A 174 7.28 3.29 -12.86
C LEU A 174 6.94 2.43 -11.64
N LEU A 175 5.94 2.82 -10.84
CA LEU A 175 5.54 2.04 -9.67
C LEU A 175 5.02 0.65 -10.07
N PHE A 176 4.23 0.57 -11.13
CA PHE A 176 3.70 -0.69 -11.66
C PHE A 176 4.81 -1.68 -12.02
N LEU A 177 5.83 -1.23 -12.77
CA LEU A 177 6.96 -2.06 -13.17
C LEU A 177 7.79 -2.51 -11.96
N LEU A 178 8.06 -1.62 -11.02
CA LEU A 178 8.81 -1.95 -9.80
C LEU A 178 8.07 -2.98 -8.92
N VAL A 179 6.75 -2.89 -8.83
CA VAL A 179 5.93 -3.83 -8.07
C VAL A 179 5.83 -5.18 -8.77
N ILE A 180 5.75 -5.20 -10.11
CA ILE A 180 5.78 -6.44 -10.90
C ILE A 180 7.11 -7.17 -10.74
N ALA A 181 8.21 -6.44 -10.60
CA ALA A 181 9.52 -7.03 -10.32
C ALA A 181 9.59 -7.76 -8.97
N GLN A 182 8.67 -7.49 -8.03
CA GLN A 182 8.55 -8.16 -6.71
C GLN A 182 7.54 -9.34 -6.74
N PRO A 183 7.42 -10.01 -7.88
CA PRO A 183 6.27 -10.83 -8.30
C PRO A 183 4.89 -10.49 -7.73
N ASN A 184 4.52 -9.23 -7.48
CA ASN A 184 3.27 -8.88 -6.78
C ASN A 184 2.18 -8.32 -7.71
N MET A 185 1.42 -9.20 -8.35
CA MET A 185 0.43 -8.80 -9.34
C MET A 185 -0.74 -8.01 -8.77
N SER A 186 -1.29 -8.40 -7.60
CA SER A 186 -2.45 -7.71 -7.01
C SER A 186 -2.12 -6.26 -6.68
N THR A 187 -0.93 -6.01 -6.14
CA THR A 187 -0.49 -4.65 -5.81
C THR A 187 -0.23 -3.84 -7.09
N ALA A 188 0.33 -4.45 -8.14
CA ALA A 188 0.55 -3.78 -9.41
C ALA A 188 -0.77 -3.34 -10.05
N VAL A 189 -1.77 -4.23 -10.09
CA VAL A 189 -3.12 -3.89 -10.60
C VAL A 189 -3.75 -2.78 -9.78
N MET A 190 -3.64 -2.82 -8.44
CA MET A 190 -4.14 -1.74 -7.58
C MET A 190 -3.46 -0.40 -7.85
N VAL A 191 -2.13 -0.38 -8.02
CA VAL A 191 -1.38 0.83 -8.38
C VAL A 191 -1.85 1.40 -9.71
N ALA A 192 -2.02 0.55 -10.73
CA ALA A 192 -2.54 0.97 -12.03
C ALA A 192 -3.98 1.52 -11.93
N ALA A 193 -4.87 0.84 -11.21
CA ALA A 193 -6.25 1.25 -11.01
C ALA A 193 -6.34 2.59 -10.26
N ILE A 194 -5.58 2.76 -9.17
CA ILE A 194 -5.55 4.00 -8.39
C ILE A 194 -5.01 5.16 -9.24
N GLY A 195 -3.90 4.97 -9.95
CA GLY A 195 -3.36 6.01 -10.84
C GLY A 195 -4.37 6.41 -11.91
N THR A 196 -5.06 5.43 -12.50
CA THR A 196 -6.12 5.62 -13.49
C THR A 196 -7.28 6.45 -12.93
N VAL A 197 -7.76 6.11 -11.73
CA VAL A 197 -8.85 6.84 -11.05
C VAL A 197 -8.43 8.27 -10.74
N VAL A 198 -7.20 8.50 -10.27
CA VAL A 198 -6.70 9.85 -9.98
C VAL A 198 -6.55 10.67 -11.26
N TYR A 199 -6.04 10.07 -12.34
CA TYR A 199 -5.97 10.72 -13.65
C TYR A 199 -7.36 11.08 -14.18
N PHE A 200 -8.32 10.15 -14.13
CA PHE A 200 -9.70 10.40 -14.52
C PHE A 200 -10.33 11.53 -13.69
N SER A 201 -10.10 11.53 -12.38
CA SER A 201 -10.59 12.56 -11.45
C SER A 201 -9.96 13.94 -11.68
N SER A 202 -8.84 14.04 -12.40
CA SER A 202 -8.22 15.33 -12.73
C SER A 202 -8.98 16.12 -13.80
N GLY A 203 -9.98 15.51 -14.45
CA GLY A 203 -10.73 16.12 -15.56
C GLY A 203 -9.99 16.12 -16.89
N SER A 204 -8.89 15.37 -16.99
CA SER A 204 -8.11 15.22 -18.23
C SER A 204 -8.81 14.34 -19.26
N ASP A 205 -8.42 14.44 -20.52
CA ASP A 205 -8.98 13.64 -21.61
C ASP A 205 -8.89 12.13 -21.34
N VAL A 206 -10.03 11.45 -21.53
CA VAL A 206 -10.16 9.99 -21.32
C VAL A 206 -9.71 9.16 -22.52
N LYS A 207 -9.60 9.78 -23.71
CA LYS A 207 -9.24 9.09 -24.96
C LYS A 207 -7.93 8.29 -24.84
N PRO A 208 -6.83 8.83 -24.28
CA PRO A 208 -5.59 8.07 -24.11
C PRO A 208 -5.75 6.84 -23.22
N LEU A 209 -6.66 6.91 -22.24
CA LEU A 209 -6.95 5.81 -21.32
C LEU A 209 -7.57 4.62 -22.07
N LEU A 210 -8.54 4.91 -22.95
CA LEU A 210 -9.21 3.89 -23.77
C LEU A 210 -8.25 3.22 -24.74
N VAL A 211 -7.26 3.95 -25.25
CA VAL A 211 -6.22 3.39 -26.14
C VAL A 211 -5.26 2.49 -25.37
N VAL A 212 -4.89 2.84 -24.13
CA VAL A 212 -3.93 2.05 -23.34
C VAL A 212 -4.57 0.86 -22.62
N ALA A 213 -5.86 0.89 -22.32
CA ALA A 213 -6.58 -0.22 -21.69
C ALA A 213 -6.36 -1.59 -22.37
N PRO A 214 -6.54 -1.76 -23.70
CA PRO A 214 -6.30 -3.05 -24.36
C PRO A 214 -4.84 -3.47 -24.29
N VAL A 215 -3.90 -2.53 -24.38
CA VAL A 215 -2.45 -2.81 -24.28
C VAL A 215 -2.11 -3.29 -22.87
N ALA A 216 -2.65 -2.64 -21.83
CA ALA A 216 -2.45 -3.03 -20.44
C ALA A 216 -3.02 -4.43 -20.15
N LEU A 217 -4.20 -4.74 -20.70
CA LEU A 217 -4.83 -6.06 -20.56
C LEU A 217 -3.99 -7.15 -21.23
N LEU A 218 -3.56 -6.92 -22.48
CA LEU A 218 -2.71 -7.84 -23.21
C LEU A 218 -1.38 -8.08 -22.49
N LEU A 219 -0.73 -7.02 -22.01
CA LEU A 219 0.49 -7.13 -21.19
C LEU A 219 0.23 -7.91 -19.90
N GLY A 220 -0.90 -7.68 -19.23
CA GLY A 220 -1.30 -8.42 -18.04
C GLY A 220 -1.40 -9.93 -18.30
N VAL A 221 -2.05 -10.32 -19.39
CA VAL A 221 -2.16 -11.74 -19.80
C VAL A 221 -0.79 -12.33 -20.12
N LEU A 222 0.04 -11.62 -20.91
CA LEU A 222 1.40 -12.09 -21.22
C LEU A 222 2.26 -12.25 -19.96
N LEU A 223 2.14 -11.34 -18.99
CA LEU A 223 2.87 -11.40 -17.73
C LEU A 223 2.42 -12.53 -16.82
N ILE A 224 1.15 -12.95 -16.90
CA ILE A 224 0.67 -14.16 -16.22
C ILE A 224 1.30 -15.37 -16.91
N LEU A 225 1.19 -15.46 -18.23
CA LEU A 225 1.62 -16.64 -19.00
C LEU A 225 3.15 -16.87 -19.02
N SER A 226 3.95 -15.81 -18.88
CA SER A 226 5.41 -15.91 -18.95
C SER A 226 6.07 -16.49 -17.70
N SER A 227 5.42 -16.41 -16.53
CA SER A 227 6.00 -16.85 -15.26
C SER A 227 5.28 -18.11 -14.76
N PRO A 228 5.99 -19.25 -14.57
CA PRO A 228 5.40 -20.48 -14.02
C PRO A 228 4.66 -20.23 -12.70
N TYR A 229 5.28 -19.49 -11.78
CA TYR A 229 4.69 -19.09 -10.49
C TYR A 229 3.36 -18.32 -10.64
N ARG A 230 3.28 -17.39 -11.60
CA ARG A 230 2.05 -16.58 -11.80
C ARG A 230 0.96 -17.40 -12.47
N ARG A 231 1.32 -18.28 -13.41
CA ARG A 231 0.37 -19.21 -14.05
C ARG A 231 -0.24 -20.16 -13.04
N GLU A 232 0.59 -20.85 -12.25
CA GLU A 232 0.13 -21.81 -11.23
C GLU A 232 -0.87 -21.15 -10.29
N ARG A 233 -0.53 -19.97 -9.77
CA ARG A 233 -1.42 -19.22 -8.88
C ARG A 233 -2.76 -18.83 -9.53
N PHE A 234 -2.74 -18.45 -10.80
CA PHE A 234 -3.97 -18.09 -11.53
C PHE A 234 -4.85 -19.31 -11.78
N PHE A 235 -4.27 -20.44 -12.20
CA PHE A 235 -5.03 -21.67 -12.45
C PHE A 235 -5.54 -22.35 -11.18
N THR A 236 -4.88 -22.20 -10.02
CA THR A 236 -5.44 -22.70 -8.74
C THR A 236 -6.68 -21.91 -8.29
N GLN A 237 -6.89 -20.70 -8.81
CA GLN A 237 -7.99 -19.80 -8.42
C GLN A 237 -9.17 -19.81 -9.39
N LEU A 238 -9.03 -20.47 -10.54
CA LEU A 238 -10.07 -20.71 -11.54
C LEU A 238 -10.72 -22.07 -11.31
#